data_AF-A0A969PFA0-F1
#
_entry.id   AF-A0A969PFA0-F1
#
_cell.length_a   1.000
_cell.length_b   1.000
_cell.length_c   1.000
_cell.angle_alpha   90.00
_cell.angle_beta   90.00
_cell.angle_gamma   90.00
#
_symmetry.space_group_name_H-M   'P 1'
#
loop_
_entity.id
_entity.type
_entity.pdbx_description
1 polymer ?
#
loop_
_entity_poly.entity_id
_entity_poly.type
_entity_poly.pdbx_seq_one_letter_code
_entity_poly.pdbx_strand_id
1 'polypeptide(L)'
;MEAGSDVAELHAHLSATPRLGFLLGTTVPTQTRRPVAGQLELIPAKPNDLPRLIRSESPQTSLVVIGDPRNDENLIVAQMHVAFLKFHNKVVDKLESGDIPRDESKSLFEQAREIVLWHYQWIVLHDFLRRILDTNQLDEVLTNGRQFYDFQDEPFIPVEFSVAAYRLGHSMVRSVYAYNRVFTLPTINTDSKFDNATLDLLFEFTAKSGNPSSPAGLMPTLPSNWIIDWRGFFEIDGREKVGFSRKLDPYLAKPLTNLPNVPMPNSLAIRNLLRGQSLGLPSGQDVAKHMGFEPLDPSAIADSGSDGIVAAELGS
;
A
#
# COMPACT_ATOMS: atom_id res chain seq x y z
N MET A 1 -45.69 10.46 33.28
CA MET A 1 -45.16 11.34 34.34
C MET A 1 -44.13 10.52 35.09
N GLU A 2 -42.89 11.01 35.02
CA GLU A 2 -41.69 10.67 35.80
C GLU A 2 -41.58 9.32 36.52
N ALA A 3 -40.57 8.55 36.11
CA ALA A 3 -39.76 7.76 37.02
C ALA A 3 -38.30 7.89 36.57
N GLY A 4 -37.67 8.98 37.00
CA GLY A 4 -36.21 9.10 37.03
C GLY A 4 -35.74 8.71 38.43
N SER A 5 -34.94 7.65 38.52
CA SER A 5 -33.88 7.42 39.50
C SER A 5 -33.51 5.93 39.42
N ASP A 6 -32.33 5.64 38.88
CA ASP A 6 -31.48 4.48 39.22
C ASP A 6 -30.58 4.13 38.03
N VAL A 7 -29.57 4.97 37.77
CA VAL A 7 -28.30 4.50 37.19
C VAL A 7 -27.13 5.36 37.70
N ALA A 8 -27.13 5.63 39.00
CA ALA A 8 -25.89 5.88 39.73
C ALA A 8 -25.49 4.54 40.35
N GLU A 9 -24.23 4.14 40.12
CA GLU A 9 -23.57 2.99 40.74
C GLU A 9 -24.03 1.58 40.30
N LEU A 10 -23.43 1.10 39.20
CA LEU A 10 -22.75 -0.18 39.29
C LEU A 10 -21.32 -0.05 38.78
N HIS A 11 -20.40 -0.19 39.72
CA HIS A 11 -18.99 0.14 39.67
C HIS A 11 -18.18 -0.66 38.63
N ALA A 12 -17.28 0.07 37.98
CA ALA A 12 -15.86 -0.23 37.83
C ALA A 12 -15.41 -1.69 38.02
N HIS A 13 -15.07 -2.35 36.91
CA HIS A 13 -13.92 -3.25 36.81
C HIS A 13 -13.47 -3.28 35.34
N LEU A 14 -12.47 -2.47 35.01
CA LEU A 14 -11.38 -2.77 34.07
C LEU A 14 -10.45 -1.56 34.07
N SER A 15 -9.41 -1.66 34.90
CA SER A 15 -8.23 -0.82 34.88
C SER A 15 -7.59 -0.87 33.49
N ALA A 16 -7.70 0.23 32.74
CA ALA A 16 -6.64 0.74 31.88
C ALA A 16 -7.01 2.17 31.49
N THR A 17 -6.14 3.11 31.83
CA THR A 17 -6.11 4.48 31.33
C THR A 17 -6.50 4.52 29.85
N PRO A 18 -7.41 5.43 29.40
CA PRO A 18 -7.68 5.58 27.97
C PRO A 18 -6.40 6.09 27.30
N ARG A 19 -5.65 5.17 26.68
CA ARG A 19 -4.41 5.49 25.96
C ARG A 19 -4.74 6.35 24.76
N LEU A 20 -4.06 7.48 24.63
CA LEU A 20 -4.11 8.38 23.48
C LEU A 20 -3.27 7.82 22.32
N GLY A 21 -3.39 6.52 22.03
CA GLY A 21 -2.77 5.87 20.88
C GLY A 21 -3.80 5.61 19.80
N PHE A 22 -3.38 5.38 18.55
CA PHE A 22 -4.30 4.95 17.52
C PHE A 22 -4.94 3.64 17.98
N LEU A 23 -6.25 3.68 18.21
CA LEU A 23 -7.07 2.55 17.83
C LEU A 23 -6.78 2.38 16.35
N LEU A 24 -6.38 1.17 15.96
CA LEU A 24 -6.58 0.70 14.61
C LEU A 24 -7.95 1.27 14.14
N GLY A 25 -7.95 2.32 13.28
CA GLY A 25 -9.15 2.91 12.70
C GLY A 25 -9.80 4.18 13.31
N THR A 26 -9.06 5.18 13.81
CA THR A 26 -9.62 6.57 13.89
C THR A 26 -8.62 7.64 13.46
N THR A 27 -8.92 8.36 12.38
CA THR A 27 -8.20 9.58 11.95
C THR A 27 -8.65 10.84 12.69
N VAL A 28 -9.26 10.69 13.88
CA VAL A 28 -9.83 11.77 14.69
C VAL A 28 -9.52 11.51 16.17
N PRO A 29 -9.15 12.52 16.98
CA PRO A 29 -9.02 12.39 18.43
C PRO A 29 -10.32 11.83 19.01
N THR A 30 -10.22 10.78 19.82
CA THR A 30 -11.37 10.03 20.35
C THR A 30 -12.21 10.88 21.31
N GLN A 31 -13.12 11.69 20.77
CA GLN A 31 -14.38 12.01 21.44
C GLN A 31 -15.52 11.39 20.61
N THR A 32 -15.91 10.19 21.05
CA THR A 32 -17.26 9.61 20.89
C THR A 32 -18.00 9.93 19.58
N ARG A 33 -17.81 9.11 18.54
CA ARG A 33 -18.90 8.86 17.58
C ARG A 33 -19.45 7.46 17.82
N ARG A 34 -20.58 7.39 18.54
CA ARG A 34 -21.41 6.18 18.65
C ARG A 34 -21.91 5.82 17.23
N PRO A 35 -21.87 4.54 16.81
CA PRO A 35 -22.58 4.09 15.62
C PRO A 35 -24.09 4.26 15.85
N VAL A 36 -24.81 4.82 14.86
CA VAL A 36 -26.28 4.87 14.86
C VAL A 36 -26.81 3.72 14.00
N ALA A 37 -27.83 3.04 14.55
CA ALA A 37 -28.63 1.89 14.08
C ALA A 37 -28.34 1.23 12.70
N GLY A 38 -28.04 -0.08 12.73
CA GLY A 38 -27.67 -0.95 11.59
C GLY A 38 -26.39 -1.76 11.86
N GLN A 39 -26.18 -2.10 13.14
CA GLN A 39 -24.94 -2.36 13.87
C GLN A 39 -23.73 -2.80 13.03
N LEU A 40 -22.76 -1.88 12.90
CA LEU A 40 -21.37 -2.22 12.58
C LEU A 40 -20.66 -2.50 13.89
N GLU A 41 -20.14 -3.71 14.08
CA GLU A 41 -19.36 -4.09 15.26
C GLU A 41 -17.87 -4.06 14.94
N LEU A 42 -17.08 -3.45 15.83
CA LEU A 42 -15.62 -3.54 15.80
C LEU A 42 -15.21 -4.97 16.14
N ILE A 43 -14.46 -5.59 15.25
CA ILE A 43 -13.85 -6.88 15.53
C ILE A 43 -12.72 -6.64 16.55
N PRO A 44 -12.55 -7.51 17.57
CA PRO A 44 -11.41 -7.40 18.48
C PRO A 44 -10.12 -7.27 17.69
N ALA A 45 -9.41 -6.16 17.93
CA ALA A 45 -8.22 -5.81 17.17
C ALA A 45 -7.18 -6.94 17.25
N LYS A 46 -6.84 -7.53 16.11
CA LYS A 46 -5.69 -8.42 16.00
C LYS A 46 -4.44 -7.54 15.81
N PRO A 47 -3.33 -7.82 16.51
CA PRO A 47 -2.17 -6.93 16.53
C PRO A 47 -1.46 -6.81 15.17
N ASN A 48 -1.78 -7.67 14.18
CA ASN A 48 -1.13 -7.72 12.87
C ASN A 48 -2.14 -7.69 11.72
N ASP A 49 -3.36 -7.23 11.96
CA ASP A 49 -4.38 -7.05 10.92
C ASP A 49 -4.80 -5.59 10.87
N LEU A 50 -5.39 -5.19 9.75
CA LEU A 50 -6.07 -3.92 9.64
C LEU A 50 -7.31 -3.88 10.53
N PRO A 51 -7.73 -2.69 10.98
CA PRO A 51 -8.96 -2.54 11.71
C PRO A 51 -10.14 -2.84 10.80
N ARG A 52 -11.05 -3.68 11.28
CA ARG A 52 -12.19 -4.17 10.51
C ARG A 52 -13.49 -3.98 11.28
N LEU A 53 -14.53 -3.59 10.56
CA LEU A 53 -15.92 -3.57 11.02
C LEU A 53 -16.70 -4.67 10.33
N ILE A 54 -17.56 -5.35 11.07
CA ILE A 54 -18.51 -6.32 10.51
C ILE A 54 -19.90 -5.70 10.51
N ARG A 55 -20.68 -5.91 9.44
CA ARG A 55 -22.13 -5.67 9.45
C ARG A 55 -22.83 -6.82 10.16
N SER A 56 -23.59 -6.56 11.22
CA SER A 56 -24.33 -7.60 11.97
C SER A 56 -25.25 -8.44 11.07
N GLU A 57 -25.74 -7.88 9.96
CA GLU A 57 -26.60 -8.57 8.97
C GLU A 57 -25.82 -9.30 7.87
N SER A 58 -24.50 -9.11 7.77
CA SER A 58 -23.64 -9.79 6.78
C SER A 58 -22.24 -10.00 7.36
N PRO A 59 -22.07 -11.00 8.25
CA PRO A 59 -20.81 -11.24 8.98
C PRO A 59 -19.59 -11.49 8.09
N GLN A 60 -19.89 -11.88 6.85
CA GLN A 60 -18.99 -12.26 5.79
C GLN A 60 -18.34 -11.07 5.08
N THR A 61 -18.84 -9.85 5.29
CA THR A 61 -18.29 -8.63 4.69
C THR A 61 -17.68 -7.75 5.78
N SER A 62 -16.35 -7.76 5.86
CA SER A 62 -15.61 -6.85 6.73
C SER A 62 -15.26 -5.56 5.97
N LEU A 63 -15.50 -4.40 6.58
CA LEU A 63 -15.07 -3.10 6.06
C LEU A 63 -13.79 -2.69 6.78
N VAL A 64 -12.75 -2.38 6.02
CA VAL A 64 -11.49 -1.89 6.59
C VAL A 64 -11.60 -0.40 6.94
N VAL A 65 -11.15 -0.06 8.15
CA VAL A 65 -11.20 1.31 8.69
C VAL A 65 -9.84 1.98 8.56
N ILE A 66 -9.55 2.51 7.38
CA ILE A 66 -8.29 3.21 7.09
C ILE A 66 -8.57 4.48 6.28
N GLY A 67 -7.62 5.42 6.30
CA GLY A 67 -7.79 6.72 5.63
C GLY A 67 -7.94 6.61 4.11
N ASP A 68 -7.32 5.60 3.49
CA ASP A 68 -7.50 5.28 2.08
C ASP A 68 -7.76 3.78 1.90
N PRO A 69 -8.98 3.38 1.51
CA PRO A 69 -9.35 1.96 1.38
C PRO A 69 -8.57 1.24 0.27
N ARG A 70 -7.87 1.96 -0.62
CA ARG A 70 -6.96 1.35 -1.61
C ARG A 70 -5.78 0.63 -0.96
N ASN A 71 -5.42 0.97 0.28
CA ASN A 71 -4.35 0.29 0.99
C ASN A 71 -4.73 -1.13 1.46
N ASP A 72 -5.99 -1.55 1.27
CA ASP A 72 -6.44 -2.93 1.44
C ASP A 72 -6.78 -3.58 0.08
N GLU A 73 -5.99 -3.30 -0.96
CA GLU A 73 -6.16 -3.88 -2.30
C GLU A 73 -5.44 -5.22 -2.46
N ASN A 74 -4.28 -5.38 -1.84
CA ASN A 74 -3.62 -6.67 -1.70
C ASN A 74 -2.97 -6.75 -0.33
N LEU A 75 -2.76 -7.98 0.15
CA LEU A 75 -2.36 -8.21 1.53
C LEU A 75 -0.97 -7.63 1.86
N ILE A 76 -0.05 -7.53 0.90
CA ILE A 76 1.27 -6.92 1.15
C ILE A 76 1.12 -5.43 1.45
N VAL A 77 0.29 -4.71 0.67
CA VAL A 77 0.00 -3.29 0.91
C VAL A 77 -0.76 -3.09 2.22
N ALA A 78 -1.72 -3.97 2.52
CA ALA A 78 -2.45 -3.94 3.78
C ALA A 78 -1.52 -4.10 4.98
N GLN A 79 -0.60 -5.05 4.93
CA GLN A 79 0.39 -5.27 5.99
C GLN A 79 1.40 -4.12 6.07
N MET A 80 1.79 -3.50 4.94
CA MET A 80 2.61 -2.29 4.94
C MET A 80 1.90 -1.17 5.71
N HIS A 81 0.60 -1.00 5.47
CA HIS A 81 -0.21 -0.03 6.19
C HIS A 81 -0.25 -0.33 7.70
N VAL A 82 -0.41 -1.60 8.10
CA VAL A 82 -0.28 -2.02 9.51
C VAL A 82 1.09 -1.63 10.09
N ALA A 83 2.18 -1.81 9.34
CA ALA A 83 3.51 -1.44 9.80
C ALA A 83 3.63 0.07 10.09
N PHE A 84 3.09 0.92 9.22
CA PHE A 84 3.06 2.37 9.44
C PHE A 84 2.14 2.79 10.60
N LEU A 85 1.01 2.11 10.81
CA LEU A 85 0.15 2.34 11.98
C LEU A 85 0.88 2.01 13.29
N LYS A 86 1.62 0.90 13.31
CA LYS A 86 2.46 0.53 14.47
C LYS A 86 3.61 1.51 14.68
N PHE A 87 4.26 1.93 13.61
CA PHE A 87 5.32 2.92 13.69
C PHE A 87 4.79 4.23 14.28
N HIS A 88 3.63 4.70 13.82
CA HIS A 88 2.99 5.86 14.41
C HIS A 88 2.73 5.68 15.91
N ASN A 89 2.11 4.58 16.32
CA ASN A 89 1.87 4.31 17.75
C ASN A 89 3.16 4.27 18.57
N LYS A 90 4.24 3.74 17.99
CA LYS A 90 5.55 3.73 18.66
C LYS A 90 6.15 5.13 18.80
N VAL A 91 5.90 6.03 17.84
CA VAL A 91 6.29 7.44 17.95
C VAL A 91 5.49 8.13 19.04
N VAL A 92 4.18 7.89 19.13
CA VAL A 92 3.34 8.40 20.22
C VAL A 92 3.87 7.94 21.58
N ASP A 93 4.11 6.64 21.76
CA ASP A 93 4.66 6.09 23.01
C ASP A 93 5.97 6.80 23.41
N LYS A 94 6.84 7.10 22.42
CA LYS A 94 8.13 7.77 22.65
C LYS A 94 8.00 9.27 22.94
N LEU A 95 6.99 9.93 22.38
CA LEU A 95 6.66 11.32 22.71
C LEU A 95 6.09 11.42 24.13
N GLU A 96 5.26 10.46 24.54
CA GLU A 96 4.71 10.38 25.91
C GLU A 96 5.78 10.02 26.95
N SER A 97 6.71 9.11 26.62
CA SER A 97 7.79 8.73 27.54
C SER A 97 8.88 9.79 27.69
N GLY A 98 8.91 10.80 26.81
CA GLY A 98 9.95 11.81 26.75
C GLY A 98 11.24 11.36 26.03
N ASP A 99 11.22 10.20 25.35
CA ASP A 99 12.33 9.75 24.50
C ASP A 99 12.52 10.66 23.28
N ILE A 100 11.43 11.24 22.77
CA ILE A 100 11.42 12.23 21.69
C ILE A 100 10.95 13.56 22.29
N PRO A 101 11.66 14.68 22.05
CA PRO A 101 11.26 16.00 22.55
C PRO A 101 9.85 16.41 22.10
N ARG A 102 9.06 16.93 23.03
CA ARG A 102 7.71 17.44 22.78
C ARG A 102 7.73 18.88 22.27
N ASP A 103 6.96 19.12 21.21
CA ASP A 103 6.51 20.45 20.82
C ASP A 103 5.15 20.71 21.47
N GLU A 104 5.14 21.55 22.51
CA GLU A 104 3.94 21.89 23.28
C GLU A 104 2.90 22.67 22.47
N SER A 105 3.26 23.20 21.29
CA SER A 105 2.30 23.85 20.40
C SER A 105 1.44 22.85 19.60
N LYS A 106 1.83 21.57 19.58
CA LYS A 106 1.17 20.49 18.83
C LYS A 106 0.58 19.47 19.78
N SER A 107 -0.57 18.91 19.41
CA SER A 107 -1.04 17.67 20.03
C SER A 107 -0.06 16.51 19.79
N LEU A 108 -0.12 15.47 20.63
CA LEU A 108 0.67 14.25 20.44
C LEU A 108 0.47 13.65 19.04
N PHE A 109 -0.78 13.63 18.56
CA PHE A 109 -1.13 13.12 17.24
C PHE A 109 -0.47 13.93 16.11
N GLU A 110 -0.53 15.26 16.18
CA GLU A 110 0.01 16.13 15.14
C GLU A 110 1.53 15.99 15.04
N GLN A 111 2.24 15.98 16.18
CA GLN A 111 3.69 15.81 16.18
C GLN A 111 4.08 14.39 15.72
N ALA A 112 3.37 13.35 16.16
CA ALA A 112 3.62 11.98 15.70
C ALA A 112 3.36 11.83 14.19
N ARG A 113 2.30 12.44 13.66
CA ARG A 113 1.98 12.43 12.22
C ARG A 113 3.09 13.09 11.42
N GLU A 114 3.57 14.25 11.87
CA GLU A 114 4.67 14.97 11.23
C GLU A 114 5.95 14.12 11.18
N ILE A 115 6.37 13.53 12.31
CA ILE A 115 7.55 12.68 12.38
C ILE A 115 7.43 11.47 11.44
N VAL A 116 6.29 10.78 11.45
CA VAL A 116 6.04 9.62 10.58
C VAL A 116 6.07 10.04 9.10
N LEU A 117 5.48 11.18 8.77
CA LEU A 117 5.47 11.72 7.41
C LEU A 117 6.88 12.07 6.93
N TRP A 118 7.71 12.69 7.78
CA TRP A 118 9.11 12.94 7.44
C TRP A 118 9.90 11.66 7.20
N HIS A 119 9.70 10.62 8.01
CA HIS A 119 10.34 9.32 7.78
C HIS A 119 9.88 8.70 6.46
N TYR A 120 8.58 8.77 6.14
CA TYR A 120 8.06 8.29 4.87
C TYR A 120 8.70 9.04 3.68
N GLN A 121 8.74 10.37 3.73
CA GLN A 121 9.37 11.20 2.70
C GLN A 121 10.87 10.91 2.55
N TRP A 122 11.56 10.71 3.67
CA TRP A 122 12.97 10.34 3.68
C TRP A 122 13.18 8.98 3.00
N ILE A 123 12.36 7.97 3.33
CA ILE A 123 12.40 6.64 2.67
C ILE A 123 12.17 6.79 1.16
N VAL A 124 11.20 7.61 0.74
CA VAL A 124 10.93 7.85 -0.68
C VAL A 124 12.16 8.40 -1.39
N LEU A 125 12.75 9.50 -0.88
CA LEU A 125 13.86 10.18 -1.53
C LEU A 125 15.18 9.41 -1.46
N HIS A 126 15.46 8.77 -0.33
CA HIS A 126 16.80 8.26 -0.02
C HIS A 126 16.95 6.74 -0.16
N ASP A 127 15.85 6.00 -0.24
CA ASP A 127 15.87 4.55 -0.45
C ASP A 127 15.10 4.15 -1.71
N PHE A 128 13.80 4.45 -1.78
CA PHE A 128 12.94 3.99 -2.88
C PHE A 128 13.34 4.57 -4.25
N LEU A 129 13.44 5.89 -4.38
CA LEU A 129 13.77 6.51 -5.66
C LEU A 129 15.20 6.18 -6.12
N ARG A 130 16.14 6.06 -5.18
CA ARG A 130 17.54 5.66 -5.49
C ARG A 130 17.66 4.24 -6.04
N ARG A 131 16.69 3.36 -5.76
CA ARG A 131 16.67 1.98 -6.28
C ARG A 131 15.98 1.85 -7.63
N ILE A 132 15.18 2.84 -8.04
CA ILE A 132 14.35 2.77 -9.26
C ILE A 132 14.83 3.73 -10.34
N LEU A 133 15.34 4.90 -9.96
CA LEU A 133 15.81 5.92 -10.89
C LEU A 133 17.33 5.84 -11.09
N ASP A 134 17.80 6.43 -12.18
CA ASP A 134 19.22 6.76 -12.31
C ASP A 134 19.62 7.74 -11.21
N THR A 135 20.66 7.40 -10.45
CA THR A 135 21.06 8.17 -9.27
C THR A 135 21.60 9.55 -9.63
N ASN A 136 22.23 9.72 -10.80
CA ASN A 136 22.73 11.02 -11.22
C ASN A 136 21.56 11.96 -11.54
N GLN A 137 20.52 11.46 -12.22
CA GLN A 137 19.31 12.22 -12.50
C GLN A 137 18.57 12.63 -11.21
N LEU A 138 18.49 11.72 -10.22
CA LEU A 138 17.89 12.04 -8.93
C LEU A 138 18.71 13.11 -8.18
N ASP A 139 20.03 12.95 -8.10
CA ASP A 139 20.91 13.88 -7.40
C ASP A 139 20.94 15.25 -8.10
N GLU A 140 20.80 15.31 -9.42
CA GLU A 140 20.63 16.55 -10.18
C GLU A 140 19.38 17.30 -9.73
N VAL A 141 18.22 16.63 -9.63
CA VAL A 141 16.98 17.26 -9.16
C VAL A 141 17.07 17.69 -7.70
N LEU A 142 17.73 16.91 -6.85
CA LEU A 142 17.90 17.25 -5.43
C LEU A 142 18.84 18.45 -5.23
N THR A 143 19.82 18.62 -6.12
CA THR A 143 20.83 19.69 -6.01
C THR A 143 20.41 20.97 -6.73
N ASN A 144 19.94 20.84 -7.97
CA ASN A 144 19.63 21.96 -8.86
C ASN A 144 18.14 22.30 -8.91
N GLY A 145 17.30 21.48 -8.27
CA GLY A 145 15.86 21.63 -8.25
C GLY A 145 15.15 20.99 -9.45
N ARG A 146 13.83 21.11 -9.44
CA ARG A 146 12.93 20.62 -10.50
C ARG A 146 13.11 21.42 -11.79
N GLN A 147 13.25 20.72 -12.92
CA GLN A 147 13.41 21.35 -14.25
C GLN A 147 12.08 21.50 -14.99
N PHE A 148 11.25 20.45 -15.01
CA PHE A 148 10.04 20.37 -15.83
C PHE A 148 8.73 20.37 -15.05
N TYR A 149 8.81 20.09 -13.75
CA TYR A 149 7.65 20.15 -12.88
C TYR A 149 7.51 21.55 -12.32
N ASP A 150 6.57 22.33 -12.84
CA ASP A 150 6.23 23.66 -12.33
C ASP A 150 4.79 23.70 -11.79
N PHE A 151 4.58 24.45 -10.71
CA PHE A 151 3.27 24.77 -10.15
C PHE A 151 3.34 26.18 -9.56
N GLN A 152 2.24 26.94 -9.67
CA GLN A 152 2.16 28.32 -9.21
C GLN A 152 1.92 28.37 -7.69
N ASP A 153 0.70 28.01 -7.27
CA ASP A 153 0.29 28.13 -5.86
C ASP A 153 0.29 26.77 -5.14
N GLU A 154 -0.31 25.75 -5.76
CA GLU A 154 -0.49 24.44 -5.14
C GLU A 154 0.19 23.31 -5.93
N PRO A 155 1.01 22.48 -5.28
CA PRO A 155 1.55 21.28 -5.90
C PRO A 155 0.44 20.32 -6.34
N PHE A 156 0.57 19.78 -7.54
CA PHE A 156 -0.35 18.77 -8.09
C PHE A 156 0.41 17.55 -8.61
N ILE A 157 -0.28 16.42 -8.80
CA ILE A 157 0.31 15.25 -9.44
C ILE A 157 0.08 15.33 -10.96
N PRO A 158 1.12 15.38 -11.81
CA PRO A 158 0.95 15.41 -13.26
C PRO A 158 0.21 14.18 -13.80
N VAL A 159 -0.52 14.36 -14.90
CA VAL A 159 -1.23 13.26 -15.55
C VAL A 159 -0.24 12.24 -16.12
N GLU A 160 0.85 12.72 -16.70
CA GLU A 160 1.97 11.93 -17.22
C GLU A 160 2.59 11.09 -16.09
N PHE A 161 2.73 11.65 -14.89
CA PHE A 161 3.23 10.89 -13.75
C PHE A 161 2.21 9.83 -13.29
N SER A 162 0.97 10.22 -13.02
CA SER A 162 -0.04 9.33 -12.41
C SER A 162 -0.59 8.26 -13.36
N VAL A 163 -0.62 8.53 -14.67
CA VAL A 163 -1.29 7.69 -15.68
C VAL A 163 -0.28 7.01 -16.62
N ALA A 164 0.97 7.47 -16.66
CA ALA A 164 2.05 6.81 -17.40
C ALA A 164 3.19 6.36 -16.48
N ALA A 165 4.06 7.27 -16.06
CA ALA A 165 5.35 6.92 -15.46
C ALA A 165 5.22 6.06 -14.19
N TYR A 166 4.36 6.45 -13.25
CA TYR A 166 4.20 5.76 -11.97
C TYR A 166 3.40 4.45 -12.06
N ARG A 167 3.04 4.01 -13.28
CA ARG A 167 2.50 2.67 -13.55
C ARG A 167 3.58 1.63 -13.83
N LEU A 168 4.86 2.04 -13.83
CA LEU A 168 6.02 1.15 -13.94
C LEU A 168 5.94 -0.05 -12.97
N GLY A 169 5.37 0.17 -11.78
CA GLY A 169 5.27 -0.85 -10.73
C GLY A 169 4.48 -2.09 -11.12
N HIS A 170 3.60 -2.04 -12.13
CA HIS A 170 2.82 -3.21 -12.54
C HIS A 170 3.66 -4.34 -13.16
N SER A 171 4.75 -4.01 -13.87
CA SER A 171 5.69 -5.01 -14.40
C SER A 171 6.55 -5.66 -13.30
N MET A 172 6.77 -4.91 -12.21
CA MET A 172 7.58 -5.33 -11.06
C MET A 172 6.87 -6.38 -10.18
N VAL A 173 5.57 -6.58 -10.37
CA VAL A 173 4.74 -7.49 -9.57
C VAL A 173 5.08 -8.96 -9.87
N ARG A 174 5.19 -9.77 -8.82
CA ARG A 174 5.40 -11.22 -8.93
C ARG A 174 4.07 -11.97 -8.87
N SER A 175 4.01 -13.13 -9.51
CA SER A 175 2.88 -14.07 -9.35
C SER A 175 2.91 -14.80 -8.00
N VAL A 176 4.09 -14.89 -7.37
CA VAL A 176 4.34 -15.64 -6.13
C VAL A 176 5.38 -14.93 -5.28
N TYR A 177 5.19 -14.92 -3.96
CA TYR A 177 6.05 -14.25 -2.98
C TYR A 177 6.60 -15.21 -1.91
N ALA A 178 7.83 -14.96 -1.46
CA ALA A 178 8.37 -15.51 -0.22
C ALA A 178 7.78 -14.72 0.96
N TYR A 179 6.52 -14.99 1.28
CA TYR A 179 5.70 -14.12 2.10
C TYR A 179 6.01 -14.25 3.60
N ASN A 180 6.23 -15.48 4.08
CA ASN A 180 6.72 -15.76 5.43
C ASN A 180 7.30 -17.18 5.54
N ARG A 181 7.64 -17.63 6.76
CA ARG A 181 8.19 -18.99 7.00
C ARG A 181 7.25 -20.14 6.63
N VAL A 182 5.94 -19.88 6.53
CA VAL A 182 4.91 -20.85 6.17
C VAL A 182 4.76 -20.89 4.65
N PHE A 183 4.76 -19.71 4.01
CA PHE A 183 4.56 -19.53 2.58
C PHE A 183 5.83 -18.96 1.93
N THR A 184 6.75 -19.85 1.57
CA THR A 184 8.06 -19.52 1.01
C THR A 184 8.15 -19.93 -0.47
N LEU A 185 9.15 -19.43 -1.19
CA LEU A 185 9.40 -19.89 -2.55
C LEU A 185 10.00 -21.31 -2.53
N PRO A 186 9.61 -22.20 -3.47
CA PRO A 186 10.20 -23.54 -3.57
C PRO A 186 11.72 -23.50 -3.82
N THR A 187 12.22 -22.44 -4.45
CA THR A 187 13.65 -22.21 -4.69
C THR A 187 14.42 -21.80 -3.42
N ILE A 188 13.72 -21.39 -2.37
CA ILE A 188 14.29 -20.98 -1.08
C ILE A 188 14.16 -22.10 -0.04
N ASN A 189 13.05 -22.82 -0.05
CA ASN A 189 12.81 -23.94 0.86
C ASN A 189 11.89 -24.98 0.19
N THR A 190 12.45 -26.14 -0.10
CA THR A 190 11.76 -27.28 -0.74
C THR A 190 10.88 -28.08 0.24
N ASP A 191 11.02 -27.85 1.55
CA ASP A 191 10.30 -28.57 2.60
C ASP A 191 8.99 -27.87 3.04
N SER A 192 8.61 -26.78 2.35
CA SER A 192 7.33 -26.10 2.61
C SER A 192 6.16 -27.05 2.34
N LYS A 193 5.39 -27.36 3.39
CA LYS A 193 4.17 -28.19 3.30
C LYS A 193 2.93 -27.41 2.85
N PHE A 194 3.06 -26.11 2.59
CA PHE A 194 1.97 -25.22 2.20
C PHE A 194 2.20 -24.69 0.79
N ASP A 195 1.09 -24.43 0.08
CA ASP A 195 1.10 -23.77 -1.22
C ASP A 195 1.79 -22.41 -1.14
N ASN A 196 2.43 -21.98 -2.23
CA ASN A 196 3.12 -20.70 -2.23
C ASN A 196 2.13 -19.52 -2.04
N ALA A 197 2.59 -18.41 -1.46
CA ALA A 197 1.79 -17.19 -1.42
C ALA A 197 1.66 -16.58 -2.83
N THR A 198 0.62 -16.98 -3.55
CA THR A 198 0.31 -16.45 -4.89
C THR A 198 -0.32 -15.07 -4.79
N LEU A 199 -0.17 -14.27 -5.85
CA LEU A 199 -0.82 -12.96 -5.93
C LEU A 199 -2.35 -13.05 -5.85
N ASP A 200 -2.96 -14.11 -6.41
CA ASP A 200 -4.39 -14.37 -6.29
C ASP A 200 -4.82 -14.52 -4.83
N LEU A 201 -4.09 -15.32 -4.05
CA LEU A 201 -4.36 -15.47 -2.61
C LEU A 201 -4.17 -14.14 -1.86
N LEU A 202 -3.16 -13.35 -2.21
CA LEU A 202 -2.94 -12.04 -1.61
C LEU A 202 -4.07 -11.04 -1.92
N PHE A 203 -4.78 -11.18 -3.04
CA PHE A 203 -6.01 -10.45 -3.30
C PHE A 203 -7.17 -10.98 -2.45
N GLU A 204 -7.31 -12.31 -2.32
CA GLU A 204 -8.40 -12.96 -1.59
C GLU A 204 -8.53 -12.53 -0.13
N PHE A 205 -7.41 -12.29 0.57
CA PHE A 205 -7.41 -11.90 2.00
C PHE A 205 -7.73 -10.43 2.28
N THR A 206 -8.08 -9.64 1.26
CA THR A 206 -8.39 -8.22 1.44
C THR A 206 -9.86 -7.94 1.23
N ALA A 207 -10.42 -6.91 1.88
CA ALA A 207 -11.83 -6.56 1.70
C ALA A 207 -12.12 -5.98 0.30
N LYS A 208 -11.12 -5.35 -0.33
CA LYS A 208 -11.31 -4.69 -1.64
C LYS A 208 -11.20 -5.64 -2.81
N SER A 209 -10.18 -6.49 -2.84
CA SER A 209 -9.94 -7.45 -3.93
C SER A 209 -10.36 -8.86 -3.57
N GLY A 210 -10.81 -9.09 -2.33
CA GLY A 210 -11.22 -10.39 -1.85
C GLY A 210 -12.46 -10.92 -2.54
N ASN A 211 -12.54 -12.24 -2.61
CA ASN A 211 -13.73 -12.93 -3.09
C ASN A 211 -14.63 -13.26 -1.88
N PRO A 212 -15.79 -12.59 -1.71
CA PRO A 212 -16.69 -12.85 -0.59
C PRO A 212 -17.35 -14.24 -0.67
N SER A 213 -17.14 -15.00 -1.74
CA SER A 213 -17.57 -16.40 -1.87
C SER A 213 -16.45 -17.41 -1.56
N SER A 214 -15.22 -16.94 -1.30
CA SER A 214 -14.09 -17.79 -0.92
C SER A 214 -13.98 -17.91 0.61
N PRO A 215 -13.55 -19.07 1.15
CA PRO A 215 -13.33 -19.21 2.60
C PRO A 215 -12.39 -18.15 3.19
N ALA A 216 -11.40 -17.68 2.41
CA ALA A 216 -10.47 -16.62 2.78
C ALA A 216 -11.13 -15.24 2.86
N GLY A 217 -11.91 -14.86 1.84
CA GLY A 217 -12.63 -13.58 1.81
C GLY A 217 -13.81 -13.50 2.79
N LEU A 218 -14.26 -14.64 3.31
CA LEU A 218 -15.27 -14.73 4.37
C LEU A 218 -14.71 -14.52 5.78
N MET A 219 -13.38 -14.45 5.93
CA MET A 219 -12.76 -14.38 7.25
C MET A 219 -12.92 -12.97 7.85
N PRO A 220 -13.40 -12.86 9.10
CA PRO A 220 -13.56 -11.56 9.77
C PRO A 220 -12.21 -10.90 10.07
N THR A 221 -11.16 -11.71 10.26
CA THR A 221 -9.79 -11.25 10.52
C THR A 221 -8.80 -12.04 9.69
N LEU A 222 -7.66 -11.43 9.40
CA LEU A 222 -6.53 -12.11 8.79
C LEU A 222 -6.09 -13.33 9.61
N PRO A 223 -5.95 -14.52 9.00
CA PRO A 223 -5.37 -15.68 9.66
C PRO A 223 -3.97 -15.41 10.20
N SER A 224 -3.65 -15.96 11.37
CA SER A 224 -2.33 -15.74 12.00
C SER A 224 -1.16 -16.31 11.21
N ASN A 225 -1.38 -17.30 10.34
CA ASN A 225 -0.35 -17.81 9.42
C ASN A 225 -0.13 -16.92 8.19
N TRP A 226 -0.98 -15.92 7.94
CA TRP A 226 -0.88 -14.96 6.84
C TRP A 226 -0.33 -13.59 7.26
N ILE A 227 0.32 -13.52 8.42
CA ILE A 227 1.08 -12.34 8.82
C ILE A 227 2.39 -12.30 8.00
N ILE A 228 2.70 -11.15 7.42
CA ILE A 228 3.90 -10.98 6.58
C ILE A 228 5.18 -11.10 7.42
N ASP A 229 6.23 -11.68 6.83
CA ASP A 229 7.59 -11.58 7.35
C ASP A 229 8.39 -10.61 6.48
N TRP A 230 8.60 -9.39 6.97
CA TRP A 230 9.29 -8.33 6.23
C TRP A 230 10.72 -8.69 5.82
N ARG A 231 11.35 -9.67 6.48
CA ARG A 231 12.67 -10.18 6.10
C ARG A 231 12.66 -10.97 4.78
N GLY A 232 11.49 -11.24 4.20
CA GLY A 232 11.34 -11.75 2.83
C GLY A 232 11.35 -10.65 1.76
N PHE A 233 11.14 -9.39 2.15
CA PHE A 233 10.94 -8.24 1.26
C PHE A 233 12.01 -7.16 1.41
N PHE A 234 12.64 -7.08 2.58
CA PHE A 234 13.66 -6.10 2.89
C PHE A 234 14.92 -6.78 3.42
N GLU A 235 16.05 -6.13 3.16
CA GLU A 235 17.39 -6.52 3.63
C GLU A 235 17.52 -6.21 5.13
N ILE A 236 16.85 -7.02 5.94
CA ILE A 236 16.83 -6.89 7.41
C ILE A 236 17.70 -8.01 8.01
N ASP A 237 18.45 -7.69 9.06
CA ASP A 237 19.31 -8.62 9.81
C ASP A 237 20.38 -9.34 8.94
N GLY A 238 20.79 -8.74 7.82
CA GLY A 238 21.82 -9.30 6.93
C GLY A 238 21.40 -10.56 6.18
N ARG A 239 20.09 -10.82 6.00
CA ARG A 239 19.64 -11.95 5.16
C ARG A 239 20.06 -11.77 3.70
N GLU A 240 20.78 -12.77 3.17
CA GLU A 240 21.30 -12.76 1.80
C GLU A 240 20.25 -13.00 0.70
N LYS A 241 19.07 -13.55 1.02
CA LYS A 241 18.03 -13.90 0.04
C LYS A 241 16.72 -13.17 0.29
N VAL A 242 16.59 -12.00 -0.34
CA VAL A 242 15.35 -11.21 -0.39
C VAL A 242 14.59 -11.52 -1.69
N GLY A 243 13.26 -11.61 -1.62
CA GLY A 243 12.40 -11.77 -2.78
C GLY A 243 12.21 -10.46 -3.54
N PHE A 244 13.25 -9.97 -4.21
CA PHE A 244 13.20 -8.74 -4.99
C PHE A 244 12.04 -8.73 -6.00
N SER A 245 11.55 -7.55 -6.35
CA SER A 245 10.55 -7.38 -7.41
C SER A 245 11.06 -7.91 -8.77
N ARG A 246 10.14 -8.06 -9.73
CA ARG A 246 10.54 -8.27 -11.12
C ARG A 246 11.21 -7.02 -11.69
N LYS A 247 11.96 -7.20 -12.76
CA LYS A 247 12.50 -6.10 -13.56
C LYS A 247 11.36 -5.32 -14.21
N LEU A 248 11.67 -4.08 -14.59
CA LEU A 248 10.85 -3.33 -15.53
C LEU A 248 11.00 -3.98 -16.90
N ASP A 249 9.96 -4.67 -17.36
CA ASP A 249 9.92 -5.43 -18.60
C ASP A 249 8.51 -5.29 -19.24
N PRO A 250 8.30 -5.69 -20.51
CA PRO A 250 6.99 -5.57 -21.17
C PRO A 250 5.99 -6.65 -20.71
N TYR A 251 6.33 -7.46 -19.71
CA TYR A 251 5.50 -8.57 -19.24
C TYR A 251 4.78 -8.21 -17.93
N LEU A 252 3.62 -8.83 -17.74
CA LEU A 252 2.85 -8.72 -16.51
C LEU A 252 2.64 -10.10 -15.88
N ALA A 253 2.53 -10.13 -14.56
CA ALA A 253 2.07 -11.31 -13.87
C ALA A 253 0.64 -11.67 -14.34
N LYS A 254 0.39 -12.96 -14.59
CA LYS A 254 -0.91 -13.45 -15.11
C LYS A 254 -2.14 -12.95 -14.32
N PRO A 255 -2.13 -12.86 -12.98
CA PRO A 255 -3.28 -12.32 -12.25
C PRO A 255 -3.65 -10.87 -12.63
N LEU A 256 -2.69 -10.07 -13.13
CA LEU A 256 -2.95 -8.70 -13.56
C LEU A 256 -3.67 -8.60 -14.92
N THR A 257 -3.77 -9.69 -15.67
CA THR A 257 -4.55 -9.72 -16.93
C THR A 257 -6.04 -9.95 -16.68
N ASN A 258 -6.43 -10.31 -15.46
CA ASN A 258 -7.82 -10.61 -15.09
C ASN A 258 -8.07 -10.21 -13.62
N LEU A 259 -8.21 -8.91 -13.36
CA LEU A 259 -8.34 -8.40 -12.00
C LEU A 259 -9.68 -8.80 -11.36
N PRO A 260 -9.69 -9.18 -10.06
CA PRO A 260 -10.91 -9.49 -9.33
C PRO A 260 -11.74 -8.22 -9.09
N ASN A 261 -13.07 -8.36 -9.06
CA ASN A 261 -14.02 -7.29 -8.71
C ASN A 261 -13.92 -6.01 -9.57
N VAL A 262 -13.35 -6.09 -10.78
CA VAL A 262 -13.23 -4.97 -11.72
C VAL A 262 -14.11 -5.22 -12.97
N PRO A 263 -14.92 -4.23 -13.41
CA PRO A 263 -15.71 -4.35 -14.64
C PRO A 263 -14.82 -4.51 -15.88
N MET A 264 -15.34 -5.20 -16.91
CA MET A 264 -14.65 -5.35 -18.19
C MET A 264 -14.40 -3.98 -18.86
N PRO A 265 -13.22 -3.76 -19.49
CA PRO A 265 -12.07 -4.67 -19.52
C PRO A 265 -11.37 -4.72 -18.15
N ASN A 266 -11.08 -5.93 -17.65
CA ASN A 266 -10.47 -6.13 -16.33
C ASN A 266 -8.96 -6.47 -16.41
N SER A 267 -8.38 -6.47 -17.61
CA SER A 267 -6.93 -6.49 -17.80
C SER A 267 -6.32 -5.14 -17.41
N LEU A 268 -5.37 -5.15 -16.49
CA LEU A 268 -4.70 -3.96 -16.02
C LEU A 268 -3.97 -3.21 -17.15
N ALA A 269 -3.33 -3.94 -18.07
CA ALA A 269 -2.66 -3.35 -19.23
C ALA A 269 -3.64 -2.58 -20.13
N ILE A 270 -4.76 -3.22 -20.50
CA ILE A 270 -5.77 -2.60 -21.37
C ILE A 270 -6.36 -1.36 -20.69
N ARG A 271 -6.69 -1.47 -19.40
CA ARG A 271 -7.22 -0.33 -18.63
C ARG A 271 -6.22 0.81 -18.55
N ASN A 272 -4.94 0.51 -18.43
CA ASN A 272 -3.90 1.54 -18.39
C ASN A 272 -3.83 2.30 -19.71
N LEU A 273 -3.81 1.59 -20.85
CA LEU A 273 -3.78 2.18 -22.19
C LEU A 273 -5.04 3.01 -22.49
N LEU A 274 -6.23 2.45 -22.22
CA LEU A 274 -7.50 3.17 -22.42
C LEU A 274 -7.58 4.43 -21.54
N ARG A 275 -7.08 4.35 -20.30
CA ARG A 275 -7.04 5.52 -19.42
C ARG A 275 -6.09 6.58 -19.97
N GLY A 276 -4.93 6.18 -20.48
CA GLY A 276 -3.98 7.08 -21.11
C GLY A 276 -4.57 7.79 -22.32
N GLN A 277 -5.21 7.04 -23.22
CA GLN A 277 -5.92 7.58 -24.36
C GLN A 277 -7.02 8.56 -23.94
N SER A 278 -7.85 8.19 -22.95
CA SER A 278 -8.96 9.03 -22.49
C SER A 278 -8.53 10.38 -21.90
N LEU A 279 -7.30 10.45 -21.40
CA LEU A 279 -6.72 11.65 -20.80
C LEU A 279 -5.78 12.39 -21.76
N GLY A 280 -5.67 11.94 -23.01
CA GLY A 280 -4.84 12.59 -24.02
C GLY A 280 -3.34 12.53 -23.71
N LEU A 281 -2.86 11.43 -23.12
CA LEU A 281 -1.44 11.30 -22.80
C LEU A 281 -0.56 11.44 -24.05
N PRO A 282 0.53 12.24 -23.99
CA PRO A 282 1.50 12.33 -25.06
C PRO A 282 2.29 11.02 -25.21
N SER A 283 2.86 10.81 -26.39
CA SER A 283 3.82 9.71 -26.60
C SER A 283 5.12 9.95 -25.84
N GLY A 284 5.90 8.90 -25.59
CA GLY A 284 7.23 9.04 -24.99
C GLY A 284 8.16 9.91 -25.84
N GLN A 285 8.05 9.83 -27.16
CA GLN A 285 8.80 10.66 -28.10
C GLN A 285 8.41 12.14 -28.01
N ASP A 286 7.12 12.46 -27.84
CA ASP A 286 6.68 13.85 -27.68
C ASP A 286 7.15 14.45 -26.35
N VAL A 287 7.14 13.65 -25.27
CA VAL A 287 7.71 14.05 -23.98
C VAL A 287 9.22 14.29 -24.12
N ALA A 288 9.95 13.40 -24.78
CA ALA A 288 11.39 13.57 -25.03
C ALA A 288 11.68 14.88 -25.78
N LYS A 289 10.97 15.16 -26.88
CA LYS A 289 11.09 16.41 -27.63
C LYS A 289 10.81 17.64 -26.76
N HIS A 290 9.74 17.59 -25.97
CA HIS A 290 9.36 18.69 -25.08
C HIS A 290 10.44 18.98 -24.03
N MET A 291 11.09 17.93 -23.53
CA MET A 291 12.18 18.03 -22.56
C MET A 291 13.55 18.31 -23.21
N GLY A 292 13.63 18.40 -24.54
CA GLY A 292 14.87 18.64 -25.29
C GLY A 292 15.77 17.40 -25.41
N PHE A 293 15.27 16.21 -25.17
CA PHE A 293 15.96 14.94 -25.40
C PHE A 293 15.76 14.46 -26.84
N GLU A 294 16.79 13.80 -27.39
CA GLU A 294 16.67 13.12 -28.69
C GLU A 294 15.73 11.92 -28.55
N PRO A 295 14.61 11.86 -29.28
CA PRO A 295 13.67 10.75 -29.21
C PRO A 295 14.29 9.46 -29.76
N LEU A 296 13.96 8.32 -29.14
CA LEU A 296 14.34 7.03 -29.69
C LEU A 296 13.53 6.72 -30.95
N ASP A 297 14.22 6.38 -32.04
CA ASP A 297 13.61 5.80 -33.24
C ASP A 297 13.10 4.37 -32.94
N PRO A 298 11.99 3.92 -33.55
CA PRO A 298 11.54 2.53 -33.51
C PRO A 298 12.65 1.47 -33.59
N SER A 299 13.64 1.63 -34.46
CA SER A 299 14.75 0.67 -34.56
C SER A 299 15.62 0.64 -33.30
N ALA A 300 15.85 1.80 -32.67
CA ALA A 300 16.61 1.90 -31.43
C ALA A 300 15.88 1.27 -30.24
N ILE A 301 14.54 1.29 -30.26
CA ILE A 301 13.70 0.57 -29.28
C ILE A 301 13.71 -0.94 -29.56
N ALA A 302 13.61 -1.32 -30.83
CA ALA A 302 13.61 -2.73 -31.25
C ALA A 302 14.95 -3.44 -30.95
N ASP A 303 16.06 -2.73 -31.07
CA ASP A 303 17.40 -3.29 -30.90
C ASP A 303 17.85 -3.35 -29.42
N SER A 304 17.02 -2.88 -28.47
CA SER A 304 17.36 -2.81 -27.04
C SER A 304 17.17 -4.15 -26.28
N GLY A 305 17.82 -5.22 -26.75
CA GLY A 305 17.81 -6.52 -26.09
C GLY A 305 16.49 -7.29 -26.21
N SER A 306 16.26 -8.25 -25.31
CA SER A 306 15.08 -9.15 -25.38
C SER A 306 13.74 -8.43 -25.33
N ASP A 307 13.68 -7.29 -24.65
CA ASP A 307 12.46 -6.51 -24.49
C ASP A 307 12.17 -5.66 -25.74
N GLY A 308 13.22 -5.21 -26.43
CA GLY A 308 13.10 -4.53 -27.73
C GLY A 308 12.52 -5.43 -28.82
N ILE A 309 12.88 -6.72 -28.81
CA ILE A 309 12.30 -7.71 -29.74
C ILE A 309 10.79 -7.81 -29.56
N VAL A 310 10.30 -7.80 -28.32
CA VAL A 310 8.85 -7.82 -28.04
C VAL A 310 8.17 -6.54 -28.56
N ALA A 311 8.82 -5.39 -28.39
CA ALA A 311 8.31 -4.13 -28.92
C ALA A 311 8.24 -4.15 -30.46
N ALA A 312 9.25 -4.72 -31.12
CA ALA A 312 9.30 -4.87 -32.58
C ALA A 312 8.18 -5.77 -33.12
N GLU A 313 7.89 -6.89 -32.43
CA GLU A 313 6.83 -7.83 -32.83
C GLU A 313 5.42 -7.23 -32.68
N LEU A 314 5.22 -6.33 -31.72
CA LEU A 314 3.92 -5.74 -31.41
C LEU A 314 3.65 -4.39 -32.12
N GLY A 315 4.64 -3.89 -32.88
CA GLY A 315 4.58 -2.61 -33.59
C GLY A 315 4.90 -1.44 -32.67
N SER A 316 6.17 -1.03 -32.68
CA SER A 316 6.68 0.22 -32.08
C SER A 316 6.31 1.45 -32.89
#